data_AF-A0A1L4CZV0-F1
#
_entry.id   AF-A0A1L4CZV0-F1
#
_cell.length_a   1.000
_cell.length_b   1.000
_cell.length_c   1.000
_cell.angle_alpha   90.00
_cell.angle_beta   90.00
_cell.angle_gamma   90.00
#
_symmetry.space_group_name_H-M   'P 1'
#
loop_
_entity.id
_entity.type
_entity.pdbx_description
1 polymer ?
#
loop_
_entity_poly.entity_id
_entity_poly.type
_entity_poly.pdbx_seq_one_letter_code
_entity_poly.pdbx_strand_id
1 'polypeptide(L)'
;MNLFFDLNEISTLTSKAELDCLTQYEHSYLQKMIAAQTVINQYIKTINEEKQNFQLIVSRYYSWIYKTLQKKNNSSREKTDLFLLKNSLEKINYNQKNKENCYSKPCNHYQVLKHLADIWNQPLQKESNSIRIFLSFFMETVYGIPKNYIDDIFHLIFSDWKLILSPLGSLTHKKFSLSDIEDYFFGKKAKPDFSVHFIDKIDRHFSVVGVGHKNHIFISKVEDFDLFEAALVVHEFQHIEDALQETHEFLKNGKKDLLCENLYLSEKSALNAERVFLLAHGTSKRGRFHWLESNLFYPILLLKCEFHNLLFNDIKPLEFAEVCTDHGMEPLPLSSLIAWGAPFQMSAYCASAMELEQNWLKFLQ
;
A
#
# COMPACT_ATOMS: atom_id res chain seq x y z
N MET A 1 4.34 25.37 -7.90
CA MET A 1 5.09 24.12 -8.11
C MET A 1 4.13 23.16 -8.80
N ASN A 2 4.42 22.73 -10.03
CA ASN A 2 3.60 21.72 -10.71
C ASN A 2 3.90 20.38 -10.05
N LEU A 3 2.95 19.88 -9.27
CA LEU A 3 3.02 18.61 -8.54
C LEU A 3 2.46 17.46 -9.39
N PHE A 4 2.41 17.63 -10.71
CA PHE A 4 2.01 16.59 -11.63
C PHE A 4 3.25 15.85 -12.10
N PHE A 5 3.29 14.53 -11.87
CA PHE A 5 4.37 13.70 -12.38
C PHE A 5 3.89 12.84 -13.54
N ASP A 6 4.70 12.84 -14.59
CA ASP A 6 4.57 11.99 -15.77
C ASP A 6 3.17 11.85 -16.40
N LEU A 7 2.45 12.97 -16.55
CA LEU A 7 1.15 12.98 -17.24
C LEU A 7 1.23 12.43 -18.68
N ASN A 8 2.39 12.56 -19.32
CA ASN A 8 2.63 12.01 -20.65
C ASN A 8 2.65 10.48 -20.64
N GLU A 9 3.35 9.85 -19.69
CA GLU A 9 3.32 8.40 -19.55
C GLU A 9 1.92 7.90 -19.17
N ILE A 10 1.25 8.54 -18.20
CA ILE A 10 -0.13 8.18 -17.80
C ILE A 10 -1.08 8.27 -19.02
N SER A 11 -1.00 9.33 -19.81
CA SER A 11 -1.81 9.51 -21.03
C SER A 11 -1.49 8.46 -22.09
N THR A 12 -0.21 8.12 -22.26
CA THR A 12 0.25 7.12 -23.23
C THR A 12 -0.28 5.73 -22.87
N LEU A 13 -0.12 5.32 -21.61
CA LEU A 13 -0.63 4.04 -21.10
C LEU A 13 -2.16 3.99 -21.14
N THR A 14 -2.84 5.10 -20.83
CA THR A 14 -4.30 5.19 -20.97
C THR A 14 -4.74 4.98 -22.42
N SER A 15 -4.04 5.58 -23.38
CA SER A 15 -4.34 5.42 -24.80
C SER A 15 -4.08 3.99 -25.28
N LYS A 16 -3.03 3.32 -24.76
CA LYS A 16 -2.82 1.87 -24.97
C LYS A 16 -3.96 1.03 -24.40
N ALA A 17 -4.46 1.39 -23.22
CA ALA A 17 -5.63 0.73 -22.61
C ALA A 17 -6.84 0.80 -23.54
N GLU A 18 -7.19 1.99 -24.02
CA GLU A 18 -8.32 2.20 -24.93
C GLU A 18 -8.21 1.43 -26.25
N LEU A 19 -6.98 1.19 -26.72
CA LEU A 19 -6.68 0.38 -27.90
C LEU A 19 -6.60 -1.13 -27.62
N ASP A 20 -6.91 -1.56 -26.38
CA ASP A 20 -6.82 -2.95 -25.91
C ASP A 20 -5.43 -3.59 -26.15
N CYS A 21 -4.36 -2.79 -26.09
CA CYS A 21 -2.98 -3.23 -26.30
C CYS A 21 -2.09 -3.09 -25.04
N LEU A 22 -2.69 -2.78 -23.90
CA LEU A 22 -2.00 -2.68 -22.61
C LEU A 22 -1.65 -4.07 -22.08
N THR A 23 -0.38 -4.30 -21.77
CA THR A 23 0.05 -5.52 -21.07
C THR A 23 -0.38 -5.49 -19.61
N GLN A 24 -0.36 -6.65 -18.94
CA GLN A 24 -0.68 -6.74 -17.50
C GLN A 24 0.26 -5.87 -16.65
N TYR A 25 1.55 -5.81 -16.97
CA TYR A 25 2.54 -5.02 -16.22
C TYR A 25 2.36 -3.52 -16.42
N GLU A 26 2.12 -3.09 -17.66
CA GLU A 26 1.77 -1.70 -17.97
C GLU A 26 0.46 -1.29 -17.30
N HIS A 27 -0.49 -2.22 -17.21
CA HIS A 27 -1.74 -2.01 -16.50
C HIS A 27 -1.47 -1.78 -15.01
N SER A 28 -0.81 -2.72 -14.33
CA SER A 28 -0.39 -2.61 -12.92
C SER A 28 0.32 -1.28 -12.65
N TYR A 29 1.28 -0.91 -13.50
CA TYR A 29 2.02 0.34 -13.40
C TYR A 29 1.13 1.58 -13.56
N LEU A 30 0.26 1.63 -14.58
CA LEU A 30 -0.69 2.73 -14.76
C LEU A 30 -1.60 2.92 -13.55
N GLN A 31 -2.05 1.84 -12.91
CA GLN A 31 -2.87 1.92 -11.69
C GLN A 31 -2.10 2.60 -10.55
N LYS A 32 -0.83 2.23 -10.34
CA LYS A 32 0.05 2.83 -9.33
C LYS A 32 0.29 4.31 -9.62
N MET A 33 0.53 4.68 -10.87
CA MET A 33 0.74 6.07 -11.31
C MET A 33 -0.49 6.95 -11.02
N ILE A 34 -1.69 6.47 -11.36
CA ILE A 34 -2.95 7.19 -11.09
C ILE A 34 -3.21 7.31 -9.59
N ALA A 35 -2.93 6.24 -8.82
CA ALA A 35 -3.08 6.26 -7.37
C ALA A 35 -2.17 7.30 -6.72
N ALA A 36 -0.89 7.29 -7.08
CA ALA A 36 0.09 8.27 -6.64
C ALA A 36 -0.34 9.70 -6.99
N GLN A 37 -0.68 9.98 -8.25
CA GLN A 37 -1.09 11.34 -8.64
C GLN A 37 -2.37 11.78 -7.90
N THR A 38 -3.26 10.85 -7.58
CA THR A 38 -4.46 11.15 -6.80
C THR A 38 -4.13 11.54 -5.36
N VAL A 39 -3.19 10.86 -4.70
CA VAL A 39 -2.69 11.24 -3.38
C VAL A 39 -2.04 12.63 -3.45
N ILE A 40 -1.18 12.86 -4.43
CA ILE A 40 -0.49 14.14 -4.60
C ILE A 40 -1.47 15.30 -4.79
N ASN A 41 -2.54 15.07 -5.57
CA ASN A 41 -3.59 16.06 -5.80
C ASN A 41 -4.31 16.53 -4.51
N GLN A 42 -4.26 15.76 -3.42
CA GLN A 42 -4.82 16.19 -2.12
C GLN A 42 -4.01 17.32 -1.49
N TYR A 43 -2.72 17.40 -1.81
CA TYR A 43 -1.80 18.44 -1.34
C TYR A 43 -1.77 19.66 -2.27
N ILE A 44 -2.35 19.56 -3.48
CA ILE A 44 -2.45 20.67 -4.44
C ILE A 44 -3.66 21.56 -4.12
N LYS A 45 -3.39 22.78 -3.65
CA LYS A 45 -4.43 23.77 -3.31
C LYS A 45 -5.10 24.43 -4.51
N THR A 46 -4.48 24.41 -5.68
CA THR A 46 -4.93 25.17 -6.86
C THR A 46 -5.40 24.25 -7.98
N ILE A 47 -6.58 24.52 -8.54
CA ILE A 47 -7.01 23.89 -9.79
C ILE A 47 -6.28 24.59 -10.93
N ASN A 48 -5.43 23.85 -11.66
CA ASN A 48 -4.74 24.31 -12.87
C ASN A 48 -5.12 23.44 -14.08
N GLU A 49 -4.63 23.79 -15.27
CA GLU A 49 -4.87 23.07 -16.52
C GLU A 49 -4.42 21.59 -16.43
N GLU A 50 -3.29 21.31 -15.77
CA GLU A 50 -2.79 19.95 -15.56
C GLU A 50 -3.77 19.09 -14.74
N LYS A 51 -4.44 19.67 -13.74
CA LYS A 51 -5.50 18.99 -12.98
C LYS A 51 -6.68 18.64 -13.87
N GLN A 52 -7.07 19.52 -14.79
CA GLN A 52 -8.13 19.26 -15.75
C GLN A 52 -7.72 18.15 -16.73
N ASN A 53 -6.48 18.20 -17.24
CA ASN A 53 -5.93 17.17 -18.11
C ASN A 53 -5.87 15.80 -17.42
N PHE A 54 -5.41 15.74 -16.17
CA PHE A 54 -5.42 14.51 -15.38
C PHE A 54 -6.84 13.96 -15.20
N GLN A 55 -7.82 14.81 -14.88
CA GLN A 55 -9.22 14.38 -14.75
C GLN A 55 -9.79 13.82 -16.06
N LEU A 56 -9.44 14.41 -17.20
CA LEU A 56 -9.83 13.88 -18.51
C LEU A 56 -9.22 12.50 -18.77
N ILE A 57 -7.92 12.32 -18.47
CA ILE A 57 -7.21 11.04 -18.63
C ILE A 57 -7.85 9.97 -17.72
N VAL A 58 -8.12 10.30 -16.46
CA VAL A 58 -8.74 9.37 -15.50
C VAL A 58 -10.17 9.01 -15.91
N SER A 59 -10.95 9.95 -16.44
CA SER A 59 -12.31 9.69 -16.93
C SER A 59 -12.32 8.73 -18.14
N ARG A 60 -11.38 8.91 -19.08
CA ARG A 60 -11.17 7.99 -20.22
C ARG A 60 -10.82 6.60 -19.73
N TYR A 61 -9.85 6.51 -18.82
CA TYR A 61 -9.42 5.25 -18.27
C TYR A 61 -10.51 4.54 -17.46
N TYR A 62 -11.26 5.28 -16.63
CA TYR A 62 -12.44 4.76 -15.91
C TYR A 62 -13.48 4.17 -16.88
N SER A 63 -13.74 4.86 -17.99
CA SER A 63 -14.67 4.37 -19.02
C SER A 63 -14.18 3.05 -19.65
N TRP A 64 -12.87 2.92 -19.86
CA TRP A 64 -12.27 1.66 -20.29
C TRP A 64 -12.41 0.57 -19.20
N ILE A 65 -12.06 0.84 -17.94
CA ILE A 65 -12.21 -0.10 -16.83
C ILE A 65 -13.65 -0.64 -16.75
N TYR A 66 -14.64 0.25 -16.84
CA TYR A 66 -16.05 -0.12 -16.77
C TYR A 66 -16.45 -1.10 -17.89
N LYS A 67 -16.00 -0.84 -19.14
CA LYS A 67 -16.24 -1.74 -20.28
C LYS A 67 -15.48 -3.06 -20.12
N THR A 68 -14.24 -3.00 -19.68
CA THR A 68 -13.36 -4.17 -19.53
C THR A 68 -13.84 -5.12 -18.45
N LEU A 69 -14.39 -4.62 -17.33
CA LEU A 69 -15.00 -5.44 -16.29
C LEU A 69 -16.15 -6.34 -16.81
N GLN A 70 -16.84 -5.93 -17.88
CA GLN A 70 -17.93 -6.68 -18.49
C GLN A 70 -17.45 -7.79 -19.44
N LYS A 71 -16.16 -7.82 -19.80
CA LYS A 71 -15.59 -8.84 -20.70
C LYS A 71 -15.57 -10.20 -19.98
N LYS A 72 -16.07 -11.25 -20.64
CA LYS A 72 -16.16 -12.61 -20.06
C LYS A 72 -14.79 -13.25 -19.78
N ASN A 73 -13.76 -12.85 -20.52
CA ASN A 73 -12.48 -13.57 -20.55
C ASN A 73 -11.48 -13.14 -19.46
N ASN A 74 -11.77 -12.11 -18.66
CA ASN A 74 -10.85 -11.68 -17.60
C ASN A 74 -10.81 -12.71 -16.46
N SER A 75 -9.62 -12.99 -15.96
CA SER A 75 -9.39 -13.77 -14.76
C SER A 75 -10.02 -13.10 -13.53
N SER A 76 -10.26 -13.88 -12.46
CA SER A 76 -10.75 -13.33 -11.19
C SER A 76 -9.77 -12.32 -10.59
N ARG A 77 -8.46 -12.50 -10.83
CA ARG A 77 -7.45 -11.55 -10.37
C ARG A 77 -7.55 -10.21 -11.10
N GLU A 78 -7.58 -10.22 -12.43
CA GLU A 78 -7.74 -8.98 -13.21
C GLU A 78 -9.03 -8.24 -12.86
N LYS A 79 -10.14 -8.98 -12.67
CA LYS A 79 -11.41 -8.39 -12.22
C LYS A 79 -11.31 -7.76 -10.84
N THR A 80 -10.55 -8.37 -9.93
CA THR A 80 -10.30 -7.83 -8.59
C THR A 80 -9.59 -6.49 -8.67
N ASP A 81 -8.47 -6.43 -9.40
CA ASP A 81 -7.66 -5.22 -9.52
C ASP A 81 -8.44 -4.09 -10.21
N LEU A 82 -9.15 -4.40 -11.30
CA LEU A 82 -10.03 -3.46 -12.00
C LEU A 82 -11.16 -2.94 -11.11
N PHE A 83 -11.80 -3.81 -10.32
CA PHE A 83 -12.89 -3.42 -9.42
C PHE A 83 -12.40 -2.51 -8.28
N LEU A 84 -11.29 -2.86 -7.64
CA LEU A 84 -10.71 -2.06 -6.56
C LEU A 84 -10.34 -0.65 -7.05
N LEU A 85 -9.72 -0.57 -8.23
CA LEU A 85 -9.41 0.72 -8.84
C LEU A 85 -10.66 1.51 -9.21
N LYS A 86 -11.64 0.87 -9.87
CA LYS A 86 -12.93 1.50 -10.20
C LYS A 86 -13.56 2.13 -8.97
N ASN A 87 -13.70 1.34 -7.89
CA ASN A 87 -14.33 1.79 -6.66
C ASN A 87 -13.54 2.90 -5.98
N SER A 88 -12.20 2.86 -6.04
CA SER A 88 -11.35 3.97 -5.55
C SER A 88 -11.63 5.26 -6.32
N LEU A 89 -11.60 5.22 -7.65
CA LEU A 89 -11.90 6.38 -8.51
C LEU A 89 -13.32 6.93 -8.27
N GLU A 90 -14.30 6.06 -8.04
CA GLU A 90 -15.66 6.47 -7.67
C GLU A 90 -15.68 7.19 -6.31
N LYS A 91 -14.98 6.68 -5.29
CA LYS A 91 -14.89 7.36 -3.99
C LYS A 91 -14.30 8.77 -4.10
N ILE A 92 -13.25 8.92 -4.91
CA ILE A 92 -12.55 10.19 -5.10
C ILE A 92 -13.41 11.21 -5.86
N ASN A 93 -14.14 10.76 -6.89
CA ASN A 93 -14.78 11.67 -7.84
C ASN A 93 -16.30 11.81 -7.66
N TYR A 94 -16.98 10.89 -6.96
CA TYR A 94 -18.45 10.90 -6.84
C TYR A 94 -19.03 12.20 -6.26
N ASN A 95 -18.34 12.82 -5.29
CA ASN A 95 -18.78 14.06 -4.63
C ASN A 95 -18.26 15.34 -5.29
N GLN A 96 -17.49 15.25 -6.38
CA GLN A 96 -17.08 16.44 -7.11
C GLN A 96 -18.31 17.03 -7.80
N LYS A 97 -18.71 18.25 -7.41
CA LYS A 97 -19.96 18.95 -7.80
C LYS A 97 -20.11 19.27 -9.30
N ASN A 98 -19.28 18.70 -10.18
CA ASN A 98 -19.29 18.97 -11.62
C ASN A 98 -20.27 18.01 -12.33
N LYS A 99 -21.18 18.61 -13.11
CA LYS A 99 -22.41 18.02 -13.68
C LYS A 99 -22.21 16.99 -14.81
N GLU A 100 -21.00 16.49 -15.04
CA GLU A 100 -20.69 15.50 -16.08
C GLU A 100 -20.04 14.24 -15.49
N ASN A 101 -20.49 13.80 -14.31
CA ASN A 101 -19.85 12.69 -13.63
C ASN A 101 -20.23 11.35 -14.27
N CYS A 102 -19.30 10.75 -15.03
CA CYS A 102 -19.41 9.38 -15.54
C CYS A 102 -19.28 8.31 -14.43
N TYR A 103 -18.89 8.71 -13.22
CA TYR A 103 -18.65 7.83 -12.07
C TYR A 103 -19.95 7.38 -11.41
N SER A 104 -20.05 6.09 -11.07
CA SER A 104 -21.18 5.57 -10.31
C SER A 104 -21.02 5.85 -8.81
N LYS A 105 -22.08 5.64 -8.03
CA LYS A 105 -22.01 5.70 -6.56
C LYS A 105 -21.02 4.63 -6.04
N PRO A 106 -20.03 5.00 -5.20
CA PRO A 106 -19.08 4.04 -4.67
C PRO A 106 -19.77 3.03 -3.75
N CYS A 107 -19.26 1.81 -3.72
CA CYS A 107 -19.70 0.78 -2.79
C CYS A 107 -19.30 1.13 -1.36
N ASN A 108 -20.17 0.81 -0.40
CA ASN A 108 -19.80 0.85 1.02
C ASN A 108 -18.86 -0.32 1.38
N HIS A 109 -18.27 -0.30 2.58
CA HIS A 109 -17.24 -1.28 3.01
C HIS A 109 -17.68 -2.74 2.81
N TYR A 110 -18.87 -3.13 3.26
CA TYR A 110 -19.35 -4.50 3.10
C TYR A 110 -19.70 -4.85 1.64
N GLN A 111 -20.23 -3.90 0.87
CA GLN A 111 -20.53 -4.11 -0.56
C GLN A 111 -19.26 -4.33 -1.39
N VAL A 112 -18.15 -3.67 -1.04
CA VAL A 112 -16.83 -3.96 -1.63
C VAL A 112 -16.46 -5.42 -1.38
N LEU A 113 -16.55 -5.87 -0.13
CA LEU A 113 -16.23 -7.26 0.23
C LEU A 113 -17.12 -8.26 -0.51
N LYS A 114 -18.43 -7.98 -0.61
CA LYS A 114 -19.38 -8.82 -1.34
C LYS A 114 -19.05 -8.92 -2.82
N HIS A 115 -18.73 -7.80 -3.48
CA HIS A 115 -18.38 -7.82 -4.90
C HIS A 115 -17.08 -8.59 -5.15
N LEU A 116 -16.09 -8.45 -4.26
CA LEU A 116 -14.87 -9.25 -4.31
C LEU A 116 -15.20 -10.74 -4.15
N ALA A 117 -16.05 -11.12 -3.20
CA ALA A 117 -16.46 -12.51 -3.03
C ALA A 117 -17.16 -13.07 -4.28
N ASP A 118 -18.02 -12.28 -4.92
CA ASP A 118 -18.68 -12.64 -6.18
C ASP A 118 -17.68 -12.86 -7.33
N ILE A 119 -16.64 -12.03 -7.46
CA ILE A 119 -15.56 -12.20 -8.45
C ILE A 119 -14.84 -13.55 -8.30
N TRP A 120 -14.68 -14.01 -7.05
CA TRP A 120 -13.99 -15.25 -6.69
C TRP A 120 -14.94 -16.43 -6.49
N ASN A 121 -16.24 -16.27 -6.77
CA ASN A 121 -17.29 -17.27 -6.54
C ASN A 121 -17.31 -17.83 -5.10
N GLN A 122 -17.04 -16.98 -4.12
CA GLN A 122 -17.05 -17.34 -2.70
C GLN A 122 -18.38 -16.92 -2.06
N PRO A 123 -19.02 -17.79 -1.25
CA PRO A 123 -20.21 -17.40 -0.51
C PRO A 123 -19.84 -16.40 0.60
N LEU A 124 -20.48 -15.23 0.60
CA LEU A 124 -20.30 -14.22 1.64
C LEU A 124 -21.62 -13.82 2.31
N GLN A 125 -21.67 -13.99 3.62
CA GLN A 125 -22.75 -13.54 4.50
C GLN A 125 -22.21 -12.45 5.45
N LYS A 126 -23.09 -11.55 5.88
CA LYS A 126 -22.72 -10.45 6.80
C LYS A 126 -22.65 -10.97 8.24
N GLU A 127 -21.71 -11.89 8.47
CA GLU A 127 -21.46 -12.52 9.75
C GLU A 127 -19.96 -12.85 9.89
N SER A 128 -19.48 -12.91 11.14
CA SER A 128 -18.05 -12.94 11.47
C SER A 128 -17.28 -14.09 10.81
N ASN A 129 -17.81 -15.31 10.84
CA ASN A 129 -17.12 -16.49 10.34
C ASN A 129 -17.02 -16.50 8.81
N SER A 130 -18.11 -16.17 8.10
CA SER A 130 -18.13 -16.06 6.64
C SER A 130 -17.18 -14.97 6.15
N ILE A 131 -17.15 -13.80 6.81
CA ILE A 131 -16.20 -12.73 6.50
C ILE A 131 -14.76 -13.21 6.74
N ARG A 132 -14.48 -13.85 7.89
CA ARG A 132 -13.15 -14.39 8.21
C ARG A 132 -12.67 -15.42 7.19
N ILE A 133 -13.53 -16.36 6.79
CA ILE A 133 -13.20 -17.40 5.80
C ILE A 133 -12.84 -16.76 4.47
N PHE A 134 -13.66 -15.82 3.99
CA PHE A 134 -13.40 -15.13 2.73
C PHE A 134 -12.11 -14.30 2.79
N LEU A 135 -11.89 -13.55 3.86
CA LEU A 135 -10.67 -12.76 4.05
C LEU A 135 -9.43 -13.64 4.13
N SER A 136 -9.49 -14.80 4.80
CA SER A 136 -8.39 -15.77 4.82
C SER A 136 -8.04 -16.24 3.41
N PHE A 137 -9.05 -16.63 2.63
CA PHE A 137 -8.88 -17.01 1.22
C PHE A 137 -8.26 -15.87 0.41
N PHE A 138 -8.74 -14.64 0.61
CA PHE A 138 -8.26 -13.47 -0.13
C PHE A 138 -6.82 -13.13 0.22
N MET A 139 -6.45 -13.15 1.50
CA MET A 139 -5.07 -12.94 1.98
C MET A 139 -4.09 -13.96 1.39
N GLU A 140 -4.48 -15.23 1.34
CA GLU A 140 -3.67 -16.30 0.76
C GLU A 140 -3.54 -16.16 -0.75
N THR A 141 -4.68 -16.03 -1.45
CA THR A 141 -4.75 -16.13 -2.91
C THR A 141 -4.35 -14.83 -3.62
N VAL A 142 -4.67 -13.68 -3.03
CA VAL A 142 -4.47 -12.36 -3.64
C VAL A 142 -3.21 -11.69 -3.12
N TYR A 143 -2.92 -11.80 -1.82
CA TYR A 143 -1.72 -11.17 -1.24
C TYR A 143 -0.53 -12.12 -1.12
N GLY A 144 -0.72 -13.42 -1.36
CA GLY A 144 0.36 -14.41 -1.33
C GLY A 144 0.84 -14.76 0.08
N ILE A 145 0.01 -14.50 1.10
CA ILE A 145 0.39 -14.70 2.51
C ILE A 145 0.30 -16.19 2.87
N PRO A 146 1.35 -16.80 3.43
CA PRO A 146 1.31 -18.18 3.90
C PRO A 146 0.27 -18.39 5.02
N LYS A 147 -0.46 -19.50 4.94
CA LYS A 147 -1.61 -19.80 5.82
C LYS A 147 -1.30 -19.74 7.31
N ASN A 148 -0.11 -20.14 7.73
CA ASN A 148 0.32 -20.08 9.13
C ASN A 148 0.30 -18.64 9.69
N TYR A 149 0.71 -17.64 8.89
CA TYR A 149 0.67 -16.24 9.33
C TYR A 149 -0.76 -15.67 9.32
N ILE A 150 -1.61 -16.13 8.41
CA ILE A 150 -3.03 -15.72 8.38
C ILE A 150 -3.73 -16.10 9.69
N ASP A 151 -3.48 -17.30 10.18
CA ASP A 151 -4.09 -17.78 11.43
C ASP A 151 -3.59 -17.00 12.64
N ASP A 152 -2.30 -16.66 12.69
CA ASP A 152 -1.71 -15.80 13.73
C ASP A 152 -2.29 -14.37 13.68
N ILE A 153 -2.47 -13.79 12.48
CA ILE A 153 -3.08 -12.47 12.31
C ILE A 153 -4.51 -12.46 12.83
N PHE A 154 -5.33 -13.44 12.45
CA PHE A 154 -6.71 -13.53 12.97
C PHE A 154 -6.73 -13.77 14.47
N HIS A 155 -5.84 -14.60 15.00
CA HIS A 155 -5.72 -14.78 16.44
C HIS A 155 -5.49 -13.43 17.15
N LEU A 156 -4.58 -12.59 16.64
CA LEU A 156 -4.33 -11.26 17.22
C LEU A 156 -5.49 -10.28 17.06
N ILE A 157 -6.20 -10.32 15.93
CA ILE A 157 -7.41 -9.49 15.71
C ILE A 157 -8.48 -9.79 16.76
N PHE A 158 -8.70 -11.07 17.07
CA PHE A 158 -9.74 -11.50 18.01
C PHE A 158 -9.28 -11.52 19.48
N SER A 159 -7.98 -11.52 19.73
CA SER A 159 -7.44 -11.52 21.08
C SER A 159 -7.42 -10.11 21.68
N ASP A 160 -7.61 -10.06 22.99
CA ASP A 160 -7.28 -8.88 23.80
C ASP A 160 -5.90 -9.13 24.41
N TRP A 161 -4.86 -8.77 23.66
CA TRP A 161 -3.49 -8.83 24.13
C TRP A 161 -3.19 -7.65 25.06
N LYS A 162 -2.27 -7.85 26.01
CA LYS A 162 -1.98 -6.87 27.06
C LYS A 162 -1.53 -5.53 26.48
N LEU A 163 -1.76 -4.46 27.25
CA LEU A 163 -1.16 -3.15 27.02
C LEU A 163 0.34 -3.31 26.76
N ILE A 164 0.81 -2.71 25.67
CA ILE A 164 2.24 -2.65 25.39
C ILE A 164 2.86 -1.62 26.33
N LEU A 165 3.35 -2.07 27.47
CA LEU A 165 4.03 -1.22 28.45
C LEU A 165 5.53 -1.25 28.16
N SER A 166 6.10 -0.16 27.65
CA SER A 166 7.55 -0.04 27.61
C SER A 166 8.05 1.39 27.81
N PRO A 167 8.80 1.67 28.89
CA PRO A 167 9.59 2.88 29.01
C PRO A 167 10.88 2.67 28.21
N LEU A 168 10.97 3.24 27.02
CA LEU A 168 12.16 3.13 26.16
C LEU A 168 12.99 4.41 26.29
N GLY A 169 14.33 4.28 26.40
CA GLY A 169 15.31 5.35 26.69
C GLY A 169 15.41 6.46 25.65
N SER A 170 16.60 6.85 25.16
CA SER A 170 16.76 7.79 24.01
C SER A 170 17.09 7.05 22.70
N LEU A 171 16.63 7.57 21.56
CA LEU A 171 17.01 7.09 20.21
C LEU A 171 18.26 7.83 19.76
N THR A 172 18.94 7.32 18.73
CA THR A 172 20.03 8.07 18.11
C THR A 172 19.50 9.38 17.54
N HIS A 173 20.11 10.50 17.91
CA HIS A 173 19.80 11.81 17.35
C HIS A 173 20.51 12.08 16.01
N LYS A 174 21.12 11.04 15.41
CA LYS A 174 21.75 11.17 14.09
C LYS A 174 20.67 11.51 13.07
N LYS A 175 20.92 12.58 12.32
CA LYS A 175 20.16 12.96 11.15
C LYS A 175 20.85 12.43 9.89
N PHE A 176 20.07 12.15 8.87
CA PHE A 176 20.55 11.64 7.59
C PHE A 176 20.14 12.59 6.47
N SER A 177 21.03 12.79 5.50
CA SER A 177 20.68 13.36 4.20
C SER A 177 20.16 12.27 3.27
N LEU A 178 19.44 12.63 2.20
CA LEU A 178 19.10 11.68 1.14
C LEU A 178 20.37 11.05 0.54
N SER A 179 21.44 11.83 0.40
CA SER A 179 22.74 11.33 -0.09
C SER A 179 23.31 10.26 0.83
N ASP A 180 23.26 10.44 2.15
CA ASP A 180 23.75 9.44 3.11
C ASP A 180 22.97 8.13 3.01
N ILE A 181 21.66 8.21 2.78
CA ILE A 181 20.79 7.05 2.64
C ILE A 181 21.08 6.32 1.32
N GLU A 182 21.24 7.08 0.23
CA GLU A 182 21.62 6.56 -1.08
C GLU A 182 22.99 5.87 -1.05
N ASP A 183 23.99 6.50 -0.41
CA ASP A 183 25.34 5.96 -0.24
C ASP A 183 25.33 4.69 0.61
N TYR A 184 24.51 4.64 1.67
CA TYR A 184 24.32 3.42 2.45
C TYR A 184 23.75 2.28 1.60
N PHE A 185 22.69 2.56 0.83
CA PHE A 185 21.89 1.52 0.18
C PHE A 185 22.54 1.03 -1.12
N PHE A 186 22.97 1.94 -2.00
CA PHE A 186 23.55 1.60 -3.29
C PHE A 186 25.08 1.39 -3.21
N GLY A 187 25.74 1.96 -2.20
CA GLY A 187 27.18 1.87 -2.03
C GLY A 187 27.95 2.44 -3.22
N LYS A 188 29.03 1.76 -3.62
CA LYS A 188 29.87 2.16 -4.78
C LYS A 188 29.26 1.77 -6.13
N LYS A 189 28.07 1.17 -6.18
CA LYS A 189 27.41 0.82 -7.45
C LYS A 189 26.90 2.09 -8.12
N ALA A 190 26.76 2.05 -9.46
CA ALA A 190 26.04 3.10 -10.16
C ALA A 190 24.60 3.14 -9.63
N LYS A 191 24.18 4.31 -9.13
CA LYS A 191 22.81 4.56 -8.69
C LYS A 191 21.85 4.22 -9.85
N PRO A 192 20.78 3.46 -9.60
CA PRO A 192 19.82 3.14 -10.64
C PRO A 192 19.08 4.39 -11.15
N ASP A 193 18.60 4.35 -12.38
CA ASP A 193 17.79 5.44 -12.94
C ASP A 193 16.37 5.40 -12.35
N PHE A 194 16.10 6.32 -11.42
CA PHE A 194 14.77 6.59 -10.86
C PHE A 194 14.58 8.10 -10.66
N SER A 195 13.34 8.54 -10.60
CA SER A 195 13.01 9.95 -10.37
C SER A 195 12.69 10.21 -8.90
N VAL A 196 13.26 11.28 -8.34
CA VAL A 196 12.95 11.75 -6.99
C VAL A 196 11.99 12.94 -7.08
N HIS A 197 10.86 12.84 -6.39
CA HIS A 197 9.84 13.89 -6.32
C HIS A 197 9.71 14.40 -4.89
N PHE A 198 9.79 15.73 -4.74
CA PHE A 198 9.69 16.39 -3.44
C PHE A 198 8.31 16.98 -3.25
N ILE A 199 7.62 16.57 -2.18
CA ILE A 199 6.29 17.04 -1.88
C ILE A 199 6.22 17.41 -0.40
N ASP A 200 6.22 18.72 -0.14
CA ASP A 200 6.12 19.26 1.21
C ASP A 200 4.88 18.68 1.91
N LYS A 201 5.07 18.18 3.14
CA LYS A 201 4.01 17.70 4.03
C LYS A 201 3.25 16.46 3.55
N ILE A 202 3.82 15.63 2.69
CA ILE A 202 3.28 14.28 2.53
C ILE A 202 3.39 13.53 3.86
N ASP A 203 2.33 12.81 4.22
CA ASP A 203 2.26 12.09 5.49
C ASP A 203 3.14 10.83 5.50
N ARG A 204 3.53 10.33 4.31
CA ARG A 204 4.34 9.11 4.15
C ARG A 204 5.17 9.17 2.87
N HIS A 205 6.40 8.65 2.95
CA HIS A 205 7.25 8.37 1.78
C HIS A 205 6.68 7.15 1.04
N PHE A 206 6.68 7.18 -0.30
CA PHE A 206 6.22 6.04 -1.10
C PHE A 206 6.91 6.01 -2.46
N SER A 207 6.89 4.86 -3.11
CA SER A 207 7.43 4.66 -4.46
C SER A 207 6.36 4.18 -5.43
N VAL A 208 6.60 4.45 -6.72
CA VAL A 208 5.87 3.85 -7.83
C VAL A 208 6.89 3.07 -8.66
N VAL A 209 6.72 1.75 -8.68
CA VAL A 209 7.64 0.82 -9.34
C VAL A 209 6.93 0.01 -10.41
N GLY A 210 7.61 -0.17 -11.55
CA GLY A 210 7.10 -0.93 -12.69
C GLY A 210 8.23 -1.60 -13.47
N VAL A 211 8.05 -2.88 -13.77
CA VAL A 211 9.01 -3.64 -14.57
C VAL A 211 9.08 -3.06 -15.99
N GLY A 212 10.28 -2.65 -16.41
CA GLY A 212 10.50 -1.99 -17.70
C GLY A 212 10.06 -0.52 -17.77
N HIS A 213 9.65 0.08 -16.66
CA HIS A 213 9.26 1.49 -16.56
C HIS A 213 10.24 2.29 -15.69
N LYS A 214 10.17 3.62 -15.79
CA LYS A 214 10.99 4.49 -14.96
C LYS A 214 10.42 4.55 -13.55
N ASN A 215 11.15 4.08 -12.54
CA ASN A 215 10.66 4.11 -11.17
C ASN A 215 10.66 5.53 -10.58
N HIS A 216 9.78 5.77 -9.61
CA HIS A 216 9.64 7.06 -8.94
C HIS A 216 9.61 6.89 -7.41
N ILE A 217 10.23 7.82 -6.69
CA ILE A 217 10.11 7.92 -5.23
C ILE A 217 9.60 9.31 -4.84
N PHE A 218 8.69 9.36 -3.86
CA PHE A 218 8.07 10.57 -3.36
C PHE A 218 8.47 10.77 -1.90
N ILE A 219 9.14 11.89 -1.63
CA ILE A 219 9.70 12.18 -0.31
C ILE A 219 9.39 13.61 0.16
N SER A 220 9.39 13.80 1.48
CA SER A 220 8.98 15.06 2.10
C SER A 220 10.11 16.10 2.22
N LYS A 221 11.37 15.66 2.17
CA LYS A 221 12.57 16.49 2.37
C LYS A 221 13.81 15.87 1.72
N VAL A 222 14.92 16.60 1.70
CA VAL A 222 16.23 16.16 1.19
C VAL A 222 17.25 15.92 2.30
N GLU A 223 17.05 16.54 3.44
CA GLU A 223 17.99 16.62 4.56
C GLU A 223 17.22 16.38 5.86
N ASP A 224 17.97 16.18 6.95
CA ASP A 224 17.43 16.08 8.31
C ASP A 224 16.40 14.97 8.52
N PHE A 225 16.58 13.82 7.87
CA PHE A 225 15.80 12.61 8.16
C PHE A 225 16.19 12.03 9.51
N ASP A 226 15.21 11.75 10.35
CA ASP A 226 15.38 10.97 11.57
C ASP A 226 15.57 9.50 11.20
N LEU A 227 16.10 8.70 12.12
CA LEU A 227 16.47 7.32 11.81
C LEU A 227 15.32 6.49 11.20
N PHE A 228 14.10 6.63 11.72
CA PHE A 228 12.94 5.90 11.19
C PHE A 228 12.45 6.46 9.85
N GLU A 229 12.54 7.76 9.63
CA GLU A 229 12.23 8.35 8.32
C GLU A 229 13.25 7.88 7.26
N ALA A 230 14.53 7.83 7.63
CA ALA A 230 15.58 7.27 6.77
C ALA A 230 15.35 5.78 6.47
N ALA A 231 14.90 5.01 7.46
CA ALA A 231 14.55 3.60 7.29
C ALA A 231 13.37 3.41 6.31
N LEU A 232 12.39 4.32 6.32
CA LEU A 232 11.31 4.33 5.33
C LEU A 232 11.81 4.66 3.92
N VAL A 233 12.79 5.56 3.77
CA VAL A 233 13.40 5.80 2.44
C VAL A 233 14.14 4.53 1.95
N VAL A 234 14.84 3.82 2.84
CA VAL A 234 15.45 2.51 2.53
C VAL A 234 14.41 1.48 2.11
N HIS A 235 13.25 1.43 2.79
CA HIS A 235 12.14 0.57 2.41
C HIS A 235 11.71 0.82 0.95
N GLU A 236 11.52 2.08 0.57
CA GLU A 236 11.13 2.44 -0.80
C GLU A 236 12.24 2.18 -1.83
N PHE A 237 13.51 2.35 -1.46
CA PHE A 237 14.63 1.97 -2.33
C PHE A 237 14.68 0.46 -2.60
N GLN A 238 14.26 -0.37 -1.64
CA GLN A 238 14.20 -1.82 -1.87
C GLN A 238 13.14 -2.19 -2.92
N HIS A 239 11.96 -1.56 -2.90
CA HIS A 239 10.96 -1.78 -3.97
C HIS A 239 11.50 -1.41 -5.35
N ILE A 240 12.30 -0.33 -5.43
CA ILE A 240 12.95 0.09 -6.69
C ILE A 240 13.99 -0.94 -7.14
N GLU A 241 14.87 -1.38 -6.25
CA GLU A 241 15.90 -2.38 -6.55
C GLU A 241 15.28 -3.70 -7.01
N ASP A 242 14.23 -4.16 -6.32
CA ASP A 242 13.53 -5.39 -6.66
C ASP A 242 12.94 -5.32 -8.09
N ALA A 243 12.25 -4.22 -8.44
CA ALA A 243 11.69 -4.03 -9.77
C ALA A 243 12.75 -3.96 -10.89
N LEU A 244 13.93 -3.43 -10.60
CA LEU A 244 15.05 -3.37 -11.55
C LEU A 244 15.67 -4.75 -11.77
N GLN A 245 15.89 -5.51 -10.70
CA GLN A 245 16.37 -6.89 -10.80
C GLN A 245 15.40 -7.73 -11.61
N GLU A 246 14.10 -7.60 -11.36
CA GLU A 246 13.06 -8.26 -12.14
C GLU A 246 13.05 -7.86 -13.60
N THR A 247 13.23 -6.57 -13.91
CA THR A 247 13.35 -6.10 -15.29
C THR A 247 14.50 -6.80 -15.99
N HIS A 248 15.66 -6.90 -15.33
CA HIS A 248 16.80 -7.62 -15.89
C HIS A 248 16.55 -9.13 -16.06
N GLU A 249 15.85 -9.78 -15.12
CA GLU A 249 15.53 -11.20 -15.22
C GLU A 249 14.44 -11.50 -16.26
N PHE A 250 13.40 -10.66 -16.34
CA PHE A 250 12.31 -10.75 -17.30
C PHE A 250 12.85 -10.65 -18.73
N LEU A 251 13.72 -9.67 -19.00
CA LEU A 251 14.37 -9.50 -20.30
C LEU A 251 15.26 -10.69 -20.68
N LYS A 252 15.81 -11.43 -19.70
CA LYS A 252 16.68 -12.59 -19.96
C LYS A 252 15.90 -13.89 -20.17
N ASN A 253 14.89 -14.16 -19.34
CA ASN A 253 14.32 -15.50 -19.18
C ASN A 253 12.79 -15.56 -19.27
N GLY A 254 12.08 -14.43 -19.42
CA GLY A 254 10.62 -14.42 -19.51
C GLY A 254 9.90 -15.01 -18.29
N LYS A 255 10.49 -14.91 -17.08
CA LYS A 255 9.90 -15.42 -15.83
C LYS A 255 8.49 -14.86 -15.62
N LYS A 256 7.58 -15.72 -15.16
CA LYS A 256 6.16 -15.40 -14.93
C LYS A 256 5.85 -14.92 -13.50
N ASP A 257 6.66 -15.31 -12.52
CA ASP A 257 6.40 -14.97 -11.12
C ASP A 257 7.33 -13.84 -10.67
N LEU A 258 6.78 -12.64 -10.65
CA LEU A 258 7.46 -11.43 -10.19
C LEU A 258 7.20 -11.24 -8.69
N LEU A 259 8.27 -11.10 -7.92
CA LEU A 259 8.27 -10.65 -6.52
C LEU A 259 7.48 -9.35 -6.35
N CYS A 260 7.61 -8.37 -7.25
CA CYS A 260 6.88 -7.09 -7.19
C CYS A 260 5.36 -7.20 -7.44
N GLU A 261 4.89 -8.34 -7.93
CA GLU A 261 3.45 -8.62 -8.09
C GLU A 261 2.88 -9.44 -6.91
N ASN A 262 3.75 -10.01 -6.06
CA ASN A 262 3.37 -10.65 -4.81
C ASN A 262 3.55 -9.67 -3.64
N LEU A 263 2.44 -9.13 -3.14
CA LEU A 263 2.45 -8.11 -2.09
C LEU A 263 3.23 -8.56 -0.84
N TYR A 264 3.03 -9.79 -0.36
CA TYR A 264 3.75 -10.30 0.80
C TYR A 264 5.27 -10.41 0.55
N LEU A 265 5.71 -10.92 -0.61
CA LEU A 265 7.15 -11.03 -0.89
C LEU A 265 7.81 -9.66 -1.08
N SER A 266 7.13 -8.73 -1.75
CA SER A 266 7.58 -7.34 -1.92
C SER A 266 7.75 -6.66 -0.57
N GLU A 267 6.73 -6.72 0.30
CA GLU A 267 6.78 -6.11 1.63
C GLU A 267 7.81 -6.79 2.54
N LYS A 268 7.96 -8.12 2.46
CA LYS A 268 9.00 -8.84 3.20
C LYS A 268 10.41 -8.38 2.80
N SER A 269 10.66 -8.18 1.52
CA SER A 269 11.95 -7.67 1.02
C SER A 269 12.24 -6.28 1.60
N ALA A 270 11.29 -5.35 1.44
CA ALA A 270 11.42 -3.97 1.89
C ALA A 270 11.54 -3.82 3.41
N LEU A 271 10.70 -4.53 4.17
CA LEU A 271 10.76 -4.56 5.64
C LEU A 271 12.06 -5.19 6.15
N ASN A 272 12.64 -6.13 5.41
CA ASN A 272 13.95 -6.68 5.76
C ASN A 272 15.07 -5.65 5.55
N ALA A 273 15.02 -4.85 4.48
CA ALA A 273 15.97 -3.76 4.25
C ALA A 273 15.89 -2.70 5.36
N GLU A 274 14.67 -2.30 5.74
CA GLU A 274 14.40 -1.40 6.87
C GLU A 274 15.00 -1.94 8.17
N ARG A 275 14.73 -3.22 8.49
CA ARG A 275 15.25 -3.88 9.71
C ARG A 275 16.78 -3.90 9.73
N VAL A 276 17.42 -4.25 8.62
CA VAL A 276 18.88 -4.30 8.50
C VAL A 276 19.50 -2.91 8.69
N PHE A 277 18.91 -1.88 8.09
CA PHE A 277 19.35 -0.50 8.26
C PHE A 277 19.27 -0.03 9.72
N LEU A 278 18.15 -0.29 10.39
CA LEU A 278 17.98 0.04 11.81
C LEU A 278 19.03 -0.66 12.68
N LEU A 279 19.26 -1.97 12.46
CA LEU A 279 20.26 -2.75 13.19
C LEU A 279 21.68 -2.23 12.96
N ALA A 280 22.03 -1.86 11.73
CA ALA A 280 23.34 -1.29 11.40
C ALA A 280 23.61 0.04 12.12
N HIS A 281 22.54 0.78 12.46
CA HIS A 281 22.61 2.04 13.20
C HIS A 281 22.38 1.87 14.72
N GLY A 282 22.56 0.65 15.25
CA GLY A 282 22.69 0.38 16.68
C GLY A 282 21.38 0.22 17.46
N THR A 283 20.24 0.06 16.80
CA THR A 283 18.93 0.03 17.48
C THR A 283 18.47 -1.38 17.89
N SER A 284 19.35 -2.17 18.52
CA SER A 284 19.16 -3.62 18.64
C SER A 284 17.87 -4.05 19.34
N LYS A 285 17.53 -3.54 20.54
CA LYS A 285 16.27 -3.93 21.23
C LYS A 285 15.14 -2.92 21.01
N ARG A 286 15.44 -1.62 21.14
CA ARG A 286 14.44 -0.56 20.98
C ARG A 286 13.98 -0.39 19.55
N GLY A 287 14.90 -0.41 18.58
CA GLY A 287 14.54 -0.27 17.18
C GLY A 287 13.66 -1.41 16.71
N ARG A 288 13.94 -2.65 17.15
CA ARG A 288 13.06 -3.79 16.90
C ARG A 288 11.64 -3.57 17.44
N PHE A 289 11.51 -3.02 18.65
CA PHE A 289 10.21 -2.70 19.20
C PHE A 289 9.47 -1.66 18.35
N HIS A 290 10.07 -0.50 18.08
CA HIS A 290 9.46 0.57 17.27
C HIS A 290 9.14 0.10 15.84
N TRP A 291 9.99 -0.77 15.29
CA TRP A 291 9.79 -1.42 14.01
C TRP A 291 8.59 -2.39 14.05
N LEU A 292 8.45 -3.22 15.09
CA LEU A 292 7.26 -4.06 15.30
C LEU A 292 6.00 -3.22 15.56
N GLU A 293 6.13 -2.12 16.28
CA GLU A 293 5.03 -1.20 16.54
C GLU A 293 4.45 -0.66 15.24
N SER A 294 5.33 -0.17 14.36
CA SER A 294 4.97 0.40 13.05
C SER A 294 4.48 -0.65 12.06
N ASN A 295 5.11 -1.83 12.02
CA ASN A 295 4.92 -2.81 10.96
C ASN A 295 4.08 -4.04 11.35
N LEU A 296 3.75 -4.21 12.64
CA LEU A 296 2.91 -5.31 13.13
C LEU A 296 1.76 -4.80 14.02
N PHE A 297 2.03 -4.04 15.08
CA PHE A 297 1.00 -3.72 16.08
C PHE A 297 -0.03 -2.71 15.55
N TYR A 298 0.39 -1.57 15.02
CA TYR A 298 -0.55 -0.63 14.38
C TYR A 298 -1.34 -1.28 13.22
N PRO A 299 -0.71 -2.03 12.30
CA PRO A 299 -1.41 -2.83 11.29
C PRO A 299 -2.46 -3.79 11.87
N ILE A 300 -2.15 -4.56 12.92
CA ILE A 300 -3.10 -5.47 13.56
C ILE A 300 -4.29 -4.72 14.17
N LEU A 301 -4.05 -3.59 14.84
CA LEU A 301 -5.12 -2.76 15.41
C LEU A 301 -6.01 -2.16 14.33
N LEU A 302 -5.43 -1.79 13.17
CA LEU A 302 -6.19 -1.33 12.02
C LEU A 302 -7.06 -2.46 11.46
N LEU A 303 -6.51 -3.66 11.32
CA LEU A 303 -7.27 -4.84 10.89
C LEU A 303 -8.40 -5.18 11.87
N LYS A 304 -8.18 -5.03 13.19
CA LYS A 304 -9.20 -5.21 14.24
C LYS A 304 -10.35 -4.22 14.07
N CYS A 305 -10.02 -2.94 13.89
CA CYS A 305 -10.97 -1.87 13.61
C CYS A 305 -11.81 -2.14 12.36
N GLU A 306 -11.15 -2.53 11.27
CA GLU A 306 -11.79 -2.76 9.97
C GLU A 306 -12.68 -4.01 9.97
N PHE A 307 -12.23 -5.09 10.60
CA PHE A 307 -13.05 -6.28 10.78
C PHE A 307 -14.32 -5.98 11.58
N HIS A 308 -14.21 -5.20 12.66
CA HIS A 308 -15.36 -4.77 13.45
C HIS A 308 -16.32 -3.91 12.60
N ASN A 309 -15.80 -2.94 11.86
CA ASN A 309 -16.61 -2.04 11.04
C ASN A 309 -17.29 -2.76 9.86
N LEU A 310 -16.70 -3.81 9.29
CA LEU A 310 -17.38 -4.67 8.30
C LEU A 310 -18.68 -5.29 8.82
N LEU A 311 -18.71 -5.62 10.12
CA LEU A 311 -19.86 -6.22 10.78
C LEU A 311 -20.85 -5.18 11.31
N PHE A 312 -20.34 -4.12 11.95
CA PHE A 312 -21.12 -3.29 12.86
C PHE A 312 -21.10 -1.78 12.56
N ASN A 313 -20.54 -1.33 11.43
CA ASN A 313 -20.40 0.11 11.11
C ASN A 313 -21.70 0.92 11.25
N ASP A 314 -22.85 0.33 10.95
CA ASP A 314 -24.16 1.01 11.01
C ASP A 314 -24.76 1.08 12.42
N ILE A 315 -24.18 0.36 13.40
CA ILE A 315 -24.72 0.21 14.77
C ILE A 315 -23.77 0.83 15.80
N LYS A 316 -22.50 0.41 15.76
CA LYS A 316 -21.46 0.83 16.69
C LYS A 316 -20.13 0.78 15.95
N PRO A 317 -19.79 1.81 15.15
CA PRO A 317 -18.48 1.87 14.54
C PRO A 317 -17.42 1.93 15.64
N LEU A 318 -16.25 1.36 15.35
CA LEU A 318 -15.07 1.44 16.20
C LEU A 318 -14.10 2.42 15.56
N GLU A 319 -13.58 3.35 16.35
CA GLU A 319 -12.57 4.30 15.88
C GLU A 319 -11.17 3.77 16.19
N PHE A 320 -10.24 3.89 15.24
CA PHE A 320 -8.88 3.39 15.41
C PHE A 320 -8.16 4.02 16.61
N ALA A 321 -8.43 5.29 16.91
CA ALA A 321 -7.85 5.98 18.06
C ALA A 321 -8.27 5.34 19.39
N GLU A 322 -9.52 4.91 19.50
CA GLU A 322 -10.02 4.17 20.66
C GLU A 322 -9.30 2.81 20.76
N VAL A 323 -9.19 2.08 19.64
CA VAL A 323 -8.48 0.79 19.61
C VAL A 323 -7.02 0.92 20.03
N CYS A 324 -6.31 1.95 19.56
CA CYS A 324 -4.92 2.22 19.97
C CYS A 324 -4.83 2.47 21.48
N THR A 325 -5.72 3.31 22.00
CA THR A 325 -5.74 3.66 23.44
C THR A 325 -6.02 2.44 24.31
N ASP A 326 -6.94 1.56 23.88
CA ASP A 326 -7.27 0.30 24.58
C ASP A 326 -6.07 -0.66 24.66
N HIS A 327 -5.12 -0.56 23.73
CA HIS A 327 -3.88 -1.34 23.70
C HIS A 327 -2.65 -0.57 24.20
N GLY A 328 -2.84 0.64 24.74
CA GLY A 328 -1.79 1.46 25.35
C GLY A 328 -0.88 2.17 24.35
N MET A 329 -1.34 2.33 23.11
CA MET A 329 -0.58 2.94 22.01
C MET A 329 -1.11 4.35 21.69
N GLU A 330 -0.21 5.25 21.30
CA GLU A 330 -0.60 6.59 20.86
C GLU A 330 -1.36 6.49 19.53
N PRO A 331 -2.54 7.10 19.39
CA PRO A 331 -3.26 7.14 18.12
C PRO A 331 -2.44 7.82 17.02
N LEU A 332 -2.24 7.12 15.89
CA LEU A 332 -1.67 7.74 14.70
C LEU A 332 -2.77 8.38 13.84
N PRO A 333 -2.51 9.55 13.21
CA PRO A 333 -3.44 10.14 12.26
C PRO A 333 -3.65 9.18 11.07
N LEU A 334 -4.87 8.69 10.94
CA LEU A 334 -5.29 7.68 9.96
C LEU A 334 -5.28 8.13 8.49
N SER A 335 -5.04 9.42 8.21
CA SER A 335 -5.00 9.95 6.83
C SER A 335 -3.98 9.21 5.96
N SER A 336 -2.92 8.67 6.58
CA SER A 336 -1.85 7.92 5.94
C SER A 336 -2.16 6.43 5.67
N LEU A 337 -3.20 5.85 6.27
CA LEU A 337 -3.46 4.39 6.23
C LEU A 337 -4.80 3.97 5.58
N ILE A 338 -5.82 4.85 5.56
CA ILE A 338 -7.22 4.44 5.29
C ILE A 338 -7.79 4.92 3.94
N ALA A 339 -7.10 5.78 3.19
CA ALA A 339 -7.71 6.40 2.01
C ALA A 339 -7.99 5.45 0.81
N TRP A 340 -7.61 4.18 0.86
CA TRP A 340 -7.79 3.22 -0.24
C TRP A 340 -8.36 1.89 0.25
N GLY A 341 -9.06 1.15 -0.62
CA GLY A 341 -9.77 -0.11 -0.32
C GLY A 341 -8.89 -1.32 0.04
N ALA A 342 -7.90 -1.10 0.90
CA ALA A 342 -6.76 -1.94 1.18
C ALA A 342 -6.41 -2.14 2.68
N PRO A 343 -7.29 -1.96 3.69
CA PRO A 343 -6.85 -2.22 5.07
C PRO A 343 -6.32 -3.65 5.27
N PHE A 344 -6.90 -4.63 4.55
CA PHE A 344 -6.39 -6.00 4.55
C PHE A 344 -5.08 -6.20 3.77
N GLN A 345 -4.63 -5.25 2.94
CA GLN A 345 -3.25 -5.28 2.40
C GLN A 345 -2.21 -5.14 3.51
N MET A 346 -2.54 -4.45 4.61
CA MET A 346 -1.68 -4.36 5.80
C MET A 346 -1.43 -5.72 6.44
N SER A 347 -2.23 -6.74 6.13
CA SER A 347 -1.93 -8.11 6.55
C SER A 347 -0.63 -8.66 5.94
N ALA A 348 -0.21 -8.17 4.77
CA ALA A 348 1.07 -8.52 4.18
C ALA A 348 2.24 -7.94 5.00
N TYR A 349 2.08 -6.73 5.53
CA TYR A 349 3.02 -6.11 6.47
C TYR A 349 3.11 -6.94 7.76
N CYS A 350 1.95 -7.30 8.35
CA CYS A 350 1.90 -8.13 9.55
C CYS A 350 2.63 -9.48 9.34
N ALA A 351 2.30 -10.19 8.26
CA ALA A 351 2.89 -11.50 7.97
C ALA A 351 4.41 -11.39 7.76
N SER A 352 4.85 -10.37 7.03
CA SER A 352 6.27 -10.08 6.81
C SER A 352 6.99 -9.78 8.12
N ALA A 353 6.41 -8.93 8.98
CA ALA A 353 6.98 -8.59 10.28
C ALA A 353 7.07 -9.81 11.21
N MET A 354 6.02 -10.65 11.25
CA MET A 354 5.98 -11.89 12.02
C MET A 354 7.08 -12.87 11.59
N GLU A 355 7.30 -13.01 10.28
CA GLU A 355 8.36 -13.89 9.77
C GLU A 355 9.76 -13.38 10.12
N LEU A 356 9.99 -12.08 9.90
CA LEU A 356 11.30 -11.46 10.05
C LEU A 356 11.73 -11.33 11.53
N GLU A 357 10.77 -11.26 12.46
CA GLU A 357 11.02 -11.19 13.90
C GLU A 357 10.26 -12.28 14.66
N GLN A 358 10.70 -13.54 14.54
CA GLN A 358 10.07 -14.73 15.12
C GLN A 358 9.79 -14.67 16.64
N ASN A 359 10.42 -13.74 17.37
CA ASN A 359 10.20 -13.53 18.81
C ASN A 359 9.19 -12.40 19.12
N TRP A 360 8.44 -11.92 18.12
CA TRP A 360 7.48 -10.82 18.26
C TRP A 360 6.48 -11.03 19.41
N LEU A 361 6.07 -12.28 19.68
CA LEU A 361 5.16 -12.63 20.79
C LEU A 361 5.69 -12.21 22.16
N LYS A 362 7.01 -12.14 22.36
CA LYS A 362 7.62 -11.72 23.64
C LYS A 362 7.38 -10.25 23.94
N PHE A 363 7.00 -9.45 22.94
CA PHE A 363 6.69 -8.02 23.11
C PHE A 363 5.24 -7.77 23.51
N LEU A 364 4.39 -8.81 23.54
CA LEU A 364 2.99 -8.75 24.00
C LEU A 364 2.78 -9.21 25.45
N GLN A 365 3.83 -9.72 26.12
CA GLN A 365 3.76 -10.34 27.45
C GLN A 365 4.18 -9.40 28.57
#